data_AF-A0A1N6TS47-F1
#
_entry.id   AF-A0A1N6TS47-F1
#
_cell.length_a   1.000
_cell.length_b   1.000
_cell.length_c   1.000
_cell.angle_alpha   90.00
_cell.angle_beta   90.00
_cell.angle_gamma   90.00
#
_symmetry.space_group_name_H-M   'P 1'
#
loop_
_entity.id
_entity.type
_entity.pdbx_description
1 polymer ?
#
loop_
_entity_poly.entity_id
_entity_poly.type
_entity_poly.pdbx_seq_one_letter_code
_entity_poly.pdbx_strand_id
1 'polypeptide(L)'
;MRGQWSARFAALGLACSGLLASVQASELVYTPINPSFGGNPLNGGWLLGNAQAQNDHSAPGSGLGAGYTGTTALERFTSQLESRLLSQLMTNIESGQTGTLTTSAFIIEIQDNANSGILSILVTDRVTGEVSEIVLSGWTPN
;
A
#
# COMPACT_ATOMS: atom_id res chain seq x y z
N MET A 1 -27.30 -55.58 59.71
CA MET A 1 -26.47 -55.04 58.61
C MET A 1 -27.15 -53.80 57.98
N ARG A 2 -27.29 -52.66 58.68
CA ARG A 2 -27.92 -51.44 58.11
C ARG A 2 -27.41 -50.17 58.83
N GLY A 3 -26.13 -49.84 58.68
CA GLY A 3 -25.59 -48.64 59.36
C GLY A 3 -24.30 -48.06 58.79
N GLN A 4 -23.73 -48.67 57.74
CA GLN A 4 -22.39 -48.29 57.24
C GLN A 4 -22.44 -47.47 55.93
N TRP A 5 -23.63 -47.19 55.38
CA TRP A 5 -23.77 -46.39 54.15
C TRP A 5 -23.92 -44.90 54.42
N SER A 6 -24.66 -44.49 55.46
CA SER A 6 -24.91 -43.07 55.77
C SER A 6 -23.64 -42.29 56.11
N ALA A 7 -22.68 -42.92 56.80
CA ALA A 7 -21.41 -42.30 57.17
C ALA A 7 -20.45 -42.12 55.97
N ARG A 8 -20.53 -42.98 54.95
CA ARG A 8 -19.68 -42.89 53.75
C ARG A 8 -20.14 -41.77 52.81
N PHE A 9 -21.45 -41.52 52.73
CA PHE A 9 -22.00 -40.36 52.01
C PHE A 9 -21.74 -39.04 52.76
N ALA A 10 -21.82 -39.03 54.09
CA ALA A 10 -21.48 -37.85 54.89
C ALA A 10 -19.97 -37.49 54.79
N ALA A 11 -19.08 -38.48 54.82
CA ALA A 11 -17.64 -38.27 54.64
C ALA A 11 -17.29 -37.79 53.22
N LEU A 12 -18.01 -38.25 52.19
CA LEU A 12 -17.83 -37.80 50.81
C LEU A 12 -18.32 -36.35 50.61
N GLY A 13 -19.43 -35.96 51.24
CA GLY A 13 -19.94 -34.58 51.23
C GLY A 13 -19.00 -33.61 51.95
N LEU A 14 -18.43 -34.00 53.09
CA LEU A 14 -17.50 -33.18 53.86
C LEU A 14 -16.13 -33.04 53.18
N ALA A 15 -15.70 -34.05 52.42
CA ALA A 15 -14.49 -33.99 51.59
C ALA A 15 -14.66 -33.05 50.37
N CYS A 16 -15.86 -32.96 49.79
CA CYS A 16 -16.13 -32.05 48.68
C CYS A 16 -16.22 -30.57 49.09
N SER A 17 -16.65 -30.24 50.31
CA SER A 17 -16.70 -28.85 50.79
C SER A 17 -15.33 -28.25 51.13
N GLY A 18 -14.29 -29.08 51.32
CA GLY A 18 -12.91 -28.62 51.56
C GLY A 18 -12.14 -28.23 50.29
N LEU A 19 -12.70 -28.48 49.11
CA LEU A 19 -12.08 -28.20 47.80
C LEU A 19 -12.56 -26.88 47.18
N LEU A 20 -13.27 -26.04 47.92
CA LEU A 20 -13.59 -24.67 47.52
C LEU A 20 -12.35 -23.78 47.67
N ALA A 21 -11.32 -24.05 46.87
CA ALA A 21 -10.18 -23.15 46.72
C ALA A 21 -10.70 -21.82 46.15
N SER A 22 -10.40 -20.73 46.85
CA SER A 22 -10.76 -19.39 46.40
C SER A 22 -10.11 -19.13 45.04
N VAL A 23 -10.92 -18.88 44.01
CA VAL A 23 -10.42 -18.46 42.70
C VAL A 23 -9.76 -17.10 42.86
N GLN A 24 -8.42 -17.09 42.81
CA GLN A 24 -7.61 -15.88 42.81
C GLN A 24 -7.57 -15.37 41.36
N ALA A 25 -8.40 -14.37 41.05
CA ALA A 25 -8.32 -13.64 39.79
C ALA A 25 -7.82 -12.23 40.08
N SER A 26 -6.80 -11.79 39.34
CA SER A 26 -6.33 -10.41 39.33
C SER A 26 -6.81 -9.71 38.06
N GLU A 27 -6.93 -8.39 38.11
CA GLU A 27 -7.23 -7.58 36.93
C GLU A 27 -6.13 -7.72 35.89
N LEU A 28 -6.52 -7.86 34.62
CA LEU A 28 -5.59 -7.82 33.49
C LEU A 28 -5.56 -6.38 32.96
N VAL A 29 -4.60 -5.59 33.43
CA VAL A 29 -4.40 -4.21 32.96
C VAL A 29 -3.52 -4.23 31.70
N TYR A 30 -4.10 -3.84 30.55
CA TYR A 30 -3.34 -3.65 29.33
C TYR A 30 -2.69 -2.26 29.32
N THR A 31 -1.38 -2.23 29.16
CA THR A 31 -0.64 -1.00 28.89
C THR A 31 -0.04 -1.08 27.49
N PRO A 32 -0.37 -0.15 26.58
CA PRO A 32 0.23 -0.14 25.24
C PRO A 32 1.75 0.01 25.32
N ILE A 33 2.49 -0.68 24.46
CA ILE A 33 3.95 -0.54 24.39
C ILE A 33 4.37 0.80 23.76
N ASN A 34 3.53 1.31 22.87
CA ASN A 34 3.78 2.52 22.11
C ASN A 34 3.36 3.74 22.94
N PRO A 35 4.28 4.69 23.20
CA PRO A 35 4.00 5.86 24.04
C PRO A 35 2.88 6.75 23.51
N SER A 36 2.61 6.75 22.19
CA SER A 36 1.50 7.51 21.60
C SER A 36 0.12 7.06 22.09
N PHE A 37 0.01 5.85 22.66
CA PHE A 37 -1.24 5.31 23.20
C PHE A 37 -1.25 5.26 24.74
N GLY A 38 -0.35 5.98 25.42
CA GLY A 38 -0.26 5.98 26.89
C GLY A 38 0.70 4.92 27.45
N GLY A 39 1.59 4.38 26.61
CA GLY A 39 2.69 3.49 27.00
C GLY A 39 3.88 4.20 27.63
N ASN A 40 4.92 3.43 27.97
CA ASN A 40 6.14 3.97 28.55
C ASN A 40 6.88 4.89 27.54
N PRO A 41 7.14 6.18 27.85
CA PRO A 41 7.85 7.11 26.96
C PRO A 41 9.27 6.67 26.61
N LEU A 42 9.92 5.87 27.47
CA LEU A 42 11.27 5.36 27.21
C LEU A 42 11.32 4.39 26.01
N ASN A 43 10.19 3.81 25.60
CA ASN A 43 10.13 2.94 24.42
C ASN A 43 10.17 3.69 23.09
N GLY A 44 9.96 5.01 23.09
CA GLY A 44 9.82 5.80 21.86
C GLY A 44 11.05 5.74 20.95
N GLY A 45 12.25 5.90 21.52
CA GLY A 45 13.50 5.86 20.75
C GLY A 45 13.77 4.48 20.13
N TRP A 46 13.52 3.41 20.88
CA TRP A 46 13.71 2.04 20.39
C TRP A 46 12.71 1.69 19.28
N LEU A 47 11.43 2.02 19.47
CA LEU A 47 10.39 1.80 18.45
C LEU A 47 10.67 2.58 17.16
N LEU A 48 11.09 3.85 17.28
CA LEU A 48 11.44 4.67 16.12
C LEU A 48 12.68 4.14 15.39
N GLY A 49 13.71 3.73 16.12
CA GLY A 49 14.91 3.14 15.53
C GLY A 49 14.60 1.85 14.76
N ASN A 50 13.78 0.96 15.32
CA ASN A 50 13.32 -0.23 14.63
C ASN A 50 12.47 0.07 13.38
N ALA A 51 11.64 1.12 13.44
CA ALA A 51 10.83 1.54 12.31
C ALA A 51 11.71 2.11 11.18
N GLN A 52 12.73 2.92 11.53
CA GLN A 52 13.68 3.46 10.55
C GLN A 52 14.56 2.38 9.92
N ALA A 53 15.01 1.39 10.69
CA ALA A 53 15.83 0.29 10.18
C ALA A 53 15.10 -0.61 9.18
N GLN A 54 13.76 -0.65 9.23
CA GLN A 54 12.90 -1.38 8.30
C GLN A 54 12.28 -0.49 7.23
N ASN A 55 12.57 0.82 7.24
CA ASN A 55 11.97 1.74 6.29
C ASN A 55 12.75 1.74 4.97
N ASP A 56 12.23 1.00 3.99
CA ASP A 56 12.78 0.95 2.63
C ASP A 56 12.31 2.10 1.73
N HIS A 57 11.49 3.03 2.24
CA HIS A 57 11.04 4.20 1.49
C HIS A 57 12.08 5.32 1.55
N SER A 58 12.71 5.57 0.41
CA SER A 58 13.50 6.78 0.18
C SER A 58 12.61 7.91 -0.34
N ALA A 59 12.95 9.15 0.00
CA ALA A 59 12.30 10.30 -0.61
C ALA A 59 12.48 10.24 -2.14
N PRO A 60 11.41 10.41 -2.96
CA PRO A 60 11.55 10.56 -4.39
C PRO A 60 12.27 11.89 -4.66
N GLY A 61 13.60 11.84 -4.79
CA GLY A 61 14.45 13.00 -5.07
C GLY A 61 15.22 13.54 -3.86
N SER A 62 16.09 12.74 -3.26
CA SER A 62 17.20 13.23 -2.42
C SER A 62 18.37 13.79 -3.28
N GLY A 63 18.04 14.60 -4.29
CA GLY A 63 18.98 15.36 -5.12
C GLY A 63 19.28 16.77 -4.61
N LEU A 64 19.00 17.08 -3.34
CA LEU A 64 19.19 18.41 -2.75
C LEU A 64 20.65 18.66 -2.29
N GLY A 65 21.64 18.19 -3.06
CA GLY A 65 23.06 18.27 -2.70
C GLY A 65 24.04 18.65 -3.82
N ALA A 66 23.58 18.88 -5.05
CA ALA A 66 24.40 19.43 -6.12
C ALA A 66 23.65 20.61 -6.74
N GLY A 67 24.18 21.82 -6.54
CA GLY A 67 23.53 23.08 -6.89
C GLY A 67 22.99 23.10 -8.31
N TYR A 68 21.76 23.59 -8.46
CA TYR A 68 21.19 24.15 -9.69
C TYR A 68 21.89 23.70 -10.98
N THR A 69 21.80 22.42 -11.34
CA THR A 69 22.13 21.99 -12.69
C THR A 69 20.96 22.46 -13.54
N GLY A 70 21.05 23.68 -14.09
CA GLY A 70 20.07 24.15 -15.04
C GLY A 70 19.85 23.04 -16.08
N THR A 71 18.58 22.70 -16.35
CA THR A 71 18.15 21.62 -17.25
C THR A 71 19.22 21.34 -18.30
N THR A 72 19.79 20.14 -18.32
CA THR A 72 20.93 19.90 -19.21
C THR A 72 20.51 20.13 -20.66
N ALA A 73 21.46 20.43 -21.57
CA ALA A 73 21.12 20.61 -22.99
C ALA A 73 20.38 19.39 -23.57
N LEU A 74 20.71 18.20 -23.06
CA LEU A 74 20.01 16.95 -23.37
C LEU A 74 18.57 16.96 -22.82
N GLU A 75 18.37 17.35 -21.57
CA GLU A 75 17.05 17.41 -20.94
C GLU A 75 16.13 18.42 -21.63
N ARG A 76 16.65 19.58 -22.03
CA ARG A 76 15.91 20.56 -22.85
C ARG A 76 15.55 20.00 -24.23
N PHE A 77 16.47 19.28 -24.86
CA PHE A 77 16.23 18.64 -26.15
C PHE A 77 15.15 17.56 -26.03
N THR A 78 15.22 16.73 -24.99
CA THR A 78 14.22 15.71 -24.69
C THR A 78 12.84 16.35 -24.46
N SER A 79 12.73 17.38 -23.62
CA SER A 79 11.44 18.06 -23.41
C SER A 79 10.88 18.71 -24.69
N GLN A 80 11.74 19.21 -25.59
CA GLN A 80 11.31 19.73 -26.90
C GLN A 80 10.85 18.63 -27.85
N LEU A 81 11.50 17.46 -27.82
CA LEU A 81 11.09 16.31 -28.61
C LEU A 81 9.77 15.72 -28.10
N GLU A 82 9.64 15.56 -26.79
CA GLU A 82 8.42 15.12 -26.12
C GLU A 82 7.24 16.01 -26.46
N SER A 83 7.43 17.33 -26.37
CA SER A 83 6.37 18.29 -26.72
C SER A 83 5.92 18.14 -28.18
N ARG A 84 6.86 17.92 -29.11
CA ARG A 84 6.54 17.71 -30.53
C ARG A 84 5.83 16.37 -30.77
N LEU A 85 6.27 15.30 -30.13
CA LEU A 85 5.65 13.99 -30.24
C LEU A 85 4.24 14.00 -29.63
N LEU A 86 4.05 14.67 -28.49
CA LEU A 86 2.75 14.88 -27.88
C LEU A 86 1.83 15.70 -28.78
N SER A 87 2.33 16.79 -29.39
CA SER A 87 1.54 17.56 -30.36
C SER A 87 1.14 16.71 -31.57
N GLN A 88 2.05 15.91 -32.12
CA GLN A 88 1.74 15.00 -33.22
C GLN A 88 0.74 13.92 -32.82
N LEU A 89 0.86 13.37 -31.61
CA LEU A 89 -0.08 12.40 -31.06
C LEU A 89 -1.47 13.02 -30.88
N MET A 90 -1.55 14.23 -30.31
CA MET A 90 -2.82 14.95 -30.15
C MET A 90 -3.48 15.23 -31.50
N THR A 91 -2.71 15.69 -32.50
CA THR A 91 -3.23 15.88 -33.87
C THR A 91 -3.68 14.56 -34.50
N ASN A 92 -2.97 13.45 -34.27
CA ASN A 92 -3.35 12.14 -34.81
C ASN A 92 -4.62 11.58 -34.14
N ILE A 93 -4.77 11.74 -32.81
CA ILE A 93 -5.98 11.38 -32.06
C ILE A 93 -7.17 12.25 -32.49
N GLU A 94 -6.97 13.56 -32.64
CA GLU A 94 -7.99 14.50 -33.13
C GLU A 94 -8.40 14.19 -34.58
N SER A 95 -7.47 13.67 -35.39
CA SER A 95 -7.78 13.19 -36.75
C SER A 95 -8.43 11.80 -36.80
N GLY A 96 -8.70 11.16 -35.65
CA GLY A 96 -9.32 9.84 -35.57
C GLY A 96 -8.43 8.69 -36.01
N GLN A 97 -7.10 8.86 -36.05
CA GLN A 97 -6.17 7.76 -36.30
C GLN A 97 -5.92 6.98 -35.00
N THR A 98 -6.80 6.03 -34.71
CA THR A 98 -6.57 4.96 -33.74
C THR A 98 -5.40 4.10 -34.25
N GLY A 99 -4.39 3.87 -33.41
CA GLY A 99 -3.21 3.11 -33.82
C GLY A 99 -2.16 2.95 -32.72
N THR A 100 -1.18 2.10 -32.98
CA THR A 100 -0.05 1.83 -32.08
C THR A 100 1.10 2.79 -32.38
N LEU A 101 1.42 3.69 -31.45
CA LEU A 101 2.61 4.53 -31.52
C LEU A 101 3.77 3.81 -30.83
N THR A 102 4.79 3.43 -31.61
CA THR A 102 6.01 2.81 -31.07
C THR A 102 7.14 3.82 -31.02
N THR A 103 7.61 4.11 -29.81
CA THR A 103 8.80 4.93 -29.54
C THR A 103 9.95 4.00 -29.09
N SER A 104 11.17 4.53 -29.00
CA SER A 104 12.36 3.80 -28.51
C SER A 104 12.22 3.27 -27.09
N ALA A 105 11.49 3.99 -26.22
CA ALA A 105 11.31 3.64 -24.81
C ALA A 105 9.92 3.03 -24.50
N PHE A 106 8.87 3.40 -25.25
CA PHE A 106 7.50 3.03 -24.95
C PHE A 106 6.74 2.54 -26.19
N ILE A 107 5.82 1.60 -26.00
CA ILE A 107 4.80 1.23 -26.96
C ILE A 107 3.47 1.75 -26.41
N ILE A 108 2.84 2.66 -27.15
CA ILE A 108 1.57 3.27 -26.76
C ILE A 108 0.51 2.73 -27.71
N GLU A 109 -0.44 1.98 -27.18
CA GLU A 109 -1.60 1.50 -27.92
C GLU A 109 -2.81 2.31 -27.50
N ILE A 110 -3.46 2.94 -28.47
CA ILE A 110 -4.68 3.70 -28.24
C ILE A 110 -5.83 2.85 -28.76
N GLN A 111 -6.69 2.41 -27.85
CA GLN A 111 -7.92 1.71 -28.19
C GLN A 111 -9.08 2.67 -27.98
N ASP A 112 -9.61 3.15 -29.10
CA ASP A 112 -10.85 3.93 -29.12
C ASP A 112 -12.04 2.98 -29.26
N ASN A 113 -12.90 2.97 -28.26
CA ASN A 113 -14.21 2.34 -28.36
C ASN A 113 -15.24 3.45 -28.65
N ALA A 114 -15.27 3.88 -29.91
CA ALA A 114 -16.10 4.98 -30.40
C ALA A 114 -17.60 4.81 -30.09
N ASN A 115 -18.07 3.59 -29.79
CA ASN A 115 -19.46 3.32 -29.41
C ASN A 115 -19.76 3.52 -27.92
N SER A 116 -18.75 3.53 -27.04
CA SER A 116 -18.92 3.70 -25.58
C SER A 116 -18.43 5.05 -25.04
N GLY A 117 -17.78 5.88 -25.87
CA GLY A 117 -17.20 7.16 -25.43
C GLY A 117 -16.04 6.99 -24.44
N ILE A 118 -15.36 5.84 -24.50
CA ILE A 118 -14.25 5.48 -23.61
C ILE A 118 -13.01 5.35 -24.47
N LEU A 119 -11.97 6.10 -24.11
CA LEU A 119 -10.63 5.99 -24.68
C LEU A 119 -9.75 5.23 -23.69
N SER A 120 -9.24 4.06 -24.09
CA SER A 120 -8.22 3.34 -23.31
C SER A 120 -6.85 3.52 -23.97
N ILE A 121 -5.88 3.95 -23.17
CA ILE A 121 -4.49 4.14 -23.60
C ILE A 121 -3.64 3.15 -22.80
N LEU A 122 -3.02 2.22 -23.51
CA LEU A 122 -2.10 1.24 -22.95
C LEU A 122 -0.66 1.68 -23.23
N VAL A 123 0.10 1.98 -22.18
CA VAL A 123 1.51 2.36 -22.26
C VAL A 123 2.35 1.20 -21.76
N THR A 124 3.17 0.63 -22.64
CA THR A 124 4.10 -0.46 -22.31
C THR A 124 5.53 0.07 -22.35
N ASP A 125 6.25 -0.02 -21.24
CA ASP A 125 7.69 0.26 -21.15
C ASP A 125 8.48 -0.88 -21.82
N ARG A 126 9.40 -0.54 -22.73
CA ARG A 126 10.18 -1.52 -23.50
C ARG A 126 11.39 -2.08 -22.76
N VAL A 127 11.86 -1.41 -21.72
CA VAL A 127 13.03 -1.81 -20.92
C VAL A 127 12.57 -2.66 -19.73
N THR A 128 11.51 -2.25 -19.05
CA THR A 128 10.99 -2.94 -17.86
C THR A 128 9.87 -3.92 -18.17
N GLY A 129 9.15 -3.74 -19.29
CA GLY A 129 7.95 -4.53 -19.62
C GLY A 129 6.72 -4.13 -18.81
N GLU A 130 6.80 -3.04 -18.03
CA GLU A 130 5.68 -2.55 -17.23
C GLU A 130 4.57 -1.99 -18.14
N VAL A 131 3.32 -2.32 -17.80
CA VAL A 131 2.14 -1.88 -18.55
C VAL A 131 1.30 -0.96 -17.66
N SER A 132 1.08 0.26 -18.12
CA SER A 132 0.20 1.25 -17.50
C SER A 132 -1.02 1.47 -18.38
N GLU A 133 -2.21 1.32 -17.81
CA GLU A 133 -3.48 1.59 -18.49
C GLU A 133 -4.09 2.90 -18.00
N ILE A 134 -4.49 3.76 -18.95
CA ILE A 134 -5.16 5.03 -18.68
C ILE A 134 -6.52 4.98 -19.39
N VAL A 135 -7.59 4.99 -18.60
CA VAL A 135 -8.97 4.96 -19.10
C VAL A 135 -9.61 6.34 -18.94
N LEU A 136 -10.07 6.91 -20.05
CA LEU A 136 -10.77 8.20 -20.09
C LEU A 136 -12.22 7.97 -20.52
N SER A 137 -13.17 8.40 -19.70
CA SER A 137 -14.60 8.32 -19.96
C SER A 137 -15.17 9.67 -20.41
N GLY A 138 -15.97 9.68 -21.49
CA GLY A 138 -16.60 10.89 -22.02
C GLY A 138 -15.89 11.51 -23.22
N TRP A 139 -15.06 10.74 -23.94
CA TRP A 139 -14.43 11.20 -25.17
C TRP A 139 -15.43 11.14 -26.33
N THR A 140 -15.73 12.29 -26.92
CA THR A 140 -16.47 12.40 -28.19
C THR A 140 -15.54 13.03 -29.21
N PRO A 141 -15.16 12.31 -30.28
CA PRO A 141 -14.40 12.92 -31.37
C PRO A 141 -15.26 13.99 -32.03
N ASN A 142 -14.65 15.14 -32.30
CA ASN A 142 -15.27 16.30 -32.95
C ASN A 142 -15.34 16.13 -34.47
#